data_AF-A0A954UL42-F1
#
_entry.id   AF-A0A954UL42-F1
#
_cell.length_a   1.000
_cell.length_b   1.000
_cell.length_c   1.000
_cell.angle_alpha   90.00
_cell.angle_beta   90.00
_cell.angle_gamma   90.00
#
_symmetry.space_group_name_H-M   'P 1'
#
loop_
_entity.id
_entity.type
_entity.pdbx_description
1 polymer ?
#
loop_
_entity_poly.entity_id
_entity_poly.type
_entity_poly.pdbx_seq_one_letter_code
_entity_poly.pdbx_strand_id
1 'polypeptide(L)'
;AMELMDGNWSFKQLIRQIMTSRVYQLGSALGPDAEAALQADPDNNLLWRMNQRRLEAEAIRDSMLLASGQLDLSPGRGSVIESIGDGSVGQNIRVDRFLGESRKRSVYLPIVRGAVPELLQVFDFPDPSIIYGQREVTTVPTQSLFMMNNGFVIEQSRQFAERILSEVPEDNAQRVELAYRLALAREAKPAEVAAATEFIRLAEQSMESKQQAWSSFCQTLFACSEFRYVD
;
A
#
# COMPACT_ATOMS: atom_id res chain seq x y z
N ALA A 1 10.11 28.31 14.45
CA ALA A 1 9.37 29.59 14.40
C ALA A 1 10.11 30.63 13.57
N MET A 2 11.39 30.90 13.83
CA MET A 2 12.18 31.89 13.07
C MET A 2 12.28 31.57 11.57
N GLU A 3 12.61 30.33 11.18
CA GLU A 3 12.74 29.95 9.76
C GLU A 3 11.46 30.15 8.92
N LEU A 4 10.27 30.04 9.53
CA LEU A 4 9.01 30.30 8.82
C LEU A 4 8.79 31.81 8.61
N MET A 5 9.18 32.62 9.58
CA MET A 5 9.13 34.08 9.45
C MET A 5 10.15 34.57 8.42
N ASP A 6 11.36 34.01 8.46
CA ASP A 6 12.44 34.31 7.52
C ASP A 6 12.11 33.82 6.09
N GLY A 7 11.40 32.70 5.96
CA GLY A 7 10.88 32.14 4.71
C GLY A 7 9.58 32.79 4.21
N ASN A 8 9.25 34.00 4.68
CA ASN A 8 8.06 34.76 4.28
C ASN A 8 6.74 33.97 4.42
N TRP A 9 6.62 33.18 5.49
CA TRP A 9 5.46 32.36 5.81
C TRP A 9 5.10 31.30 4.75
N SER A 10 6.07 30.87 3.96
CA SER A 10 5.87 29.85 2.93
C SER A 10 5.83 28.44 3.53
N PHE A 11 4.63 27.90 3.71
CA PHE A 11 4.46 26.50 4.15
C PHE A 11 5.13 25.49 3.23
N LYS A 12 5.17 25.74 1.90
CA LYS A 12 5.84 24.84 0.96
C LYS A 12 7.36 24.80 1.18
N GLN A 13 7.98 25.92 1.53
CA GLN A 13 9.41 25.96 1.84
C GLN A 13 9.70 25.23 3.15
N LEU A 14 8.88 25.45 4.19
CA LEU A 14 9.01 24.73 5.46
C LEU A 14 8.87 23.21 5.28
N ILE A 15 7.83 22.77 4.56
CA ILE A 15 7.65 21.33 4.25
C ILE A 15 8.87 20.77 3.52
N ARG A 16 9.38 21.49 2.51
CA ARG A 16 10.57 21.07 1.78
C ARG A 16 11.77 20.93 2.73
N GLN A 17 12.03 21.91 3.59
CA GLN A 17 13.14 21.88 4.54
C GLN A 17 13.05 20.67 5.48
N ILE A 18 11.87 20.41 6.04
CA ILE A 18 11.62 19.23 6.88
C ILE A 18 11.93 17.95 6.09
N MET A 19 11.38 17.81 4.88
CA MET A 19 11.56 16.62 4.05
C MET A 19 13.00 16.42 3.56
N THR A 20 13.80 17.50 3.50
CA THR A 20 15.23 17.45 3.14
C THR A 20 16.15 17.43 4.35
N SER A 21 15.61 17.41 5.57
CA SER A 21 16.42 17.34 6.78
C SER A 21 17.06 15.95 6.91
N ARG A 22 18.27 15.88 7.45
CA ARG A 22 18.98 14.61 7.65
C ARG A 22 18.11 13.62 8.42
N VAL A 23 17.45 14.06 9.49
CA VAL A 23 16.63 13.21 10.36
C VAL A 23 15.44 12.62 9.60
N TYR A 24 14.75 13.42 8.78
CA TYR A 24 13.63 12.94 7.96
C TYR A 24 14.07 11.93 6.88
N GLN A 25 15.30 12.07 6.38
CA GLN A 25 15.85 11.23 5.32
C GLN A 25 16.56 9.96 5.83
N LEU A 26 16.61 9.74 7.15
CA LEU A 26 17.09 8.47 7.69
C LEU A 26 16.16 7.34 7.23
N GLY A 27 16.73 6.16 6.98
CA GLY A 27 15.94 4.94 6.77
C GLY A 27 15.72 4.19 8.08
N SER A 28 14.80 3.23 8.07
CA SER A 28 14.57 2.32 9.20
C SER A 28 15.61 1.20 9.31
N ALA A 29 16.35 0.94 8.21
CA ALA A 29 17.34 -0.12 8.12
C ALA A 29 18.48 0.07 9.12
N LEU A 30 18.84 -1.01 9.82
CA LEU A 30 19.90 -1.01 10.80
C LEU A 30 21.27 -1.00 10.10
N GLY A 31 22.04 0.07 10.37
CA GLY A 31 23.43 0.19 9.92
C GLY A 31 24.42 -0.63 10.78
N PRO A 32 25.72 -0.60 10.44
CA PRO A 32 26.76 -1.34 11.19
C PRO A 32 26.87 -0.91 12.66
N ASP A 33 26.56 0.34 12.99
CA ASP A 33 26.59 0.86 14.37
C ASP A 33 25.26 0.65 15.12
N ALA A 34 24.29 -0.06 14.53
CA ALA A 34 22.96 -0.21 15.08
C ALA A 34 22.94 -0.90 16.44
N GLU A 35 23.85 -1.83 16.69
CA GLU A 35 23.88 -2.56 17.96
C GLU A 35 24.23 -1.65 19.14
N ALA A 36 25.22 -0.77 18.97
CA ALA A 36 25.56 0.24 19.97
C ALA A 36 24.45 1.28 20.13
N ALA A 37 23.83 1.73 19.02
CA ALA A 37 22.73 2.68 19.05
C ALA A 37 21.47 2.11 19.72
N LEU A 38 21.14 0.83 19.48
CA LEU A 38 20.00 0.15 20.09
C LEU A 38 20.21 -0.09 21.59
N GLN A 39 21.45 -0.34 22.02
CA GLN A 39 21.78 -0.42 23.45
C GLN A 39 21.66 0.94 24.15
N ALA A 40 22.03 2.03 23.48
CA ALA A 40 22.02 3.37 24.05
C ALA A 40 20.62 4.03 24.05
N ASP A 41 19.85 3.84 22.98
CA ASP A 41 18.52 4.42 22.76
C ASP A 41 17.58 3.42 22.05
N PRO A 42 17.10 2.39 22.77
CA PRO A 42 16.25 1.34 22.20
C PRO A 42 14.91 1.87 21.67
N ASP A 43 14.37 2.91 22.31
CA ASP A 43 13.10 3.54 21.97
C ASP A 43 13.23 4.56 20.82
N ASN A 44 14.45 4.81 20.33
CA ASN A 44 14.74 5.75 19.25
C ASN A 44 14.25 7.19 19.54
N ASN A 45 14.37 7.63 20.80
CA ASN A 45 14.00 8.98 21.22
C ASN A 45 14.88 10.07 20.57
N LEU A 46 16.13 9.73 20.24
CA LEU A 46 17.08 10.61 19.57
C LEU A 46 16.95 10.57 18.04
N LEU A 47 16.00 9.79 17.51
CA LEU A 47 15.72 9.67 16.07
C LEU A 47 16.98 9.32 15.26
N TRP A 48 17.76 8.35 15.75
CA TRP A 48 18.95 7.85 15.06
C TRP A 48 18.63 6.96 13.86
N ARG A 49 17.36 6.54 13.72
CA ARG A 49 16.78 5.89 12.54
C ARG A 49 15.34 6.34 12.32
N MET A 50 14.78 6.04 11.16
CA MET A 50 13.34 6.20 10.94
C MET A 50 12.55 5.09 11.66
N ASN A 51 11.44 5.46 12.29
CA ASN A 51 10.51 4.48 12.84
C ASN A 51 9.67 3.90 11.71
N GLN A 52 9.63 2.57 11.60
CA GLN A 52 8.77 1.90 10.64
C GLN A 52 7.33 2.34 10.87
N ARG A 53 6.70 2.85 9.81
CA ARG A 53 5.32 3.32 9.90
C ARG A 53 4.43 2.40 9.10
N ARG A 54 3.42 1.86 9.76
CA ARG A 54 2.38 1.08 9.10
C ARG A 54 1.54 1.96 8.18
N LEU A 55 1.25 1.46 7.00
CA LEU A 55 0.34 2.09 6.05
C LEU A 55 -1.11 2.01 6.55
N GLU A 56 -1.83 3.10 6.34
CA GLU A 56 -3.29 3.15 6.51
C GLU A 56 -3.99 2.35 5.40
N ALA A 57 -5.22 1.91 5.65
CA ALA A 57 -5.99 1.10 4.72
C ALA A 57 -6.11 1.71 3.31
N GLU A 58 -6.31 3.02 3.25
CA GLU A 58 -6.42 3.81 2.03
C GLU A 58 -5.13 3.74 1.20
N ALA A 59 -3.98 3.85 1.87
CA ALA A 59 -2.67 3.75 1.24
C ALA A 59 -2.40 2.32 0.76
N ILE A 60 -2.76 1.31 1.54
CA ILE A 60 -2.64 -0.11 1.14
C ILE A 60 -3.44 -0.38 -0.14
N ARG A 61 -4.69 0.10 -0.20
CA ARG A 61 -5.54 -0.03 -1.39
C ARG A 61 -4.96 0.71 -2.60
N ASP A 62 -4.57 1.98 -2.42
CA ASP A 62 -4.04 2.81 -3.49
C ASP A 62 -2.70 2.26 -4.01
N SER A 63 -1.86 1.69 -3.15
CA SER A 63 -0.61 1.01 -3.53
C SER A 63 -0.88 -0.22 -4.39
N MET A 64 -1.90 -1.04 -4.08
CA MET A 64 -2.27 -2.17 -4.93
C MET A 64 -2.74 -1.73 -6.32
N LEU A 65 -3.58 -0.69 -6.39
CA LEU A 65 -4.03 -0.11 -7.66
C LEU A 65 -2.88 0.52 -8.45
N LEU A 66 -1.94 1.17 -7.76
CA LEU A 66 -0.78 1.79 -8.40
C LEU A 66 0.16 0.73 -8.97
N ALA A 67 0.48 -0.32 -8.19
CA ALA A 67 1.33 -1.41 -8.61
C ALA A 67 0.72 -2.15 -9.81
N SER A 68 -0.59 -2.43 -9.76
CA SER A 68 -1.32 -3.08 -10.86
C SER A 68 -1.55 -2.20 -12.10
N GLY A 69 -1.20 -0.91 -12.04
CA GLY A 69 -1.43 0.04 -13.13
C GLY A 69 -2.89 0.44 -13.33
N GLN A 70 -3.75 0.15 -12.35
CA GLN A 70 -5.18 0.44 -12.41
C GLN A 70 -5.55 1.78 -11.77
N LEU A 71 -4.64 2.42 -11.02
CA LEU A 71 -4.95 3.66 -10.30
C LEU A 71 -5.22 4.83 -11.26
N ASP A 72 -6.44 5.36 -11.18
CA ASP A 72 -6.83 6.58 -11.87
C ASP A 72 -6.48 7.82 -11.02
N LEU A 73 -5.50 8.58 -11.49
CA LEU A 73 -5.00 9.81 -10.87
C LEU A 73 -5.80 11.07 -11.24
N SER A 74 -6.76 10.97 -12.17
CA SER A 74 -7.54 12.14 -12.55
C SER A 74 -8.44 12.60 -11.40
N PRO A 75 -8.56 13.92 -11.16
CA PRO A 75 -9.33 14.46 -10.04
C PRO A 75 -10.74 13.88 -9.99
N GLY A 76 -11.19 13.51 -8.78
CA GLY A 76 -12.58 13.11 -8.56
C GLY A 76 -13.53 14.25 -8.89
N ARG A 77 -14.56 13.98 -9.69
CA ARG A 77 -15.63 14.93 -10.01
C ARG A 77 -16.84 14.60 -9.15
N GLY A 78 -16.86 15.14 -7.93
CA GLY A 78 -17.93 14.91 -6.97
C GLY A 78 -17.86 13.53 -6.30
N SER A 79 -18.64 13.35 -5.23
CA SER A 79 -18.82 12.04 -4.60
C SER A 79 -19.91 11.28 -5.33
N VAL A 80 -19.69 9.98 -5.57
CA VAL A 80 -20.70 9.11 -6.18
C VAL A 80 -22.01 9.11 -5.38
N ILE A 81 -21.95 9.42 -4.07
CA ILE A 81 -23.12 9.59 -3.19
C ILE A 81 -24.09 10.66 -3.71
N GLU A 82 -23.61 11.70 -4.38
CA GLU A 82 -24.48 12.76 -4.95
C GLU A 82 -25.50 12.18 -5.94
N SER A 83 -25.12 11.13 -6.68
CA SER A 83 -26.01 10.45 -7.63
C SER A 83 -26.95 9.43 -7.00
N ILE A 84 -26.72 9.05 -5.73
CA ILE A 84 -27.45 7.98 -5.02
C ILE A 84 -28.70 8.53 -4.32
N GLY A 85 -28.68 9.81 -3.90
CA GLY A 85 -29.76 10.43 -3.12
C GLY A 85 -29.84 9.95 -1.67
N ASP A 86 -30.85 10.42 -0.93
CA ASP A 86 -31.04 10.08 0.48
C ASP A 86 -31.67 8.69 0.66
N GLY A 87 -31.10 7.86 1.54
CA GLY A 87 -31.66 6.55 1.87
C GLY A 87 -30.82 5.73 2.84
N SER A 88 -31.37 4.61 3.30
CA SER A 88 -30.68 3.66 4.17
C SER A 88 -29.86 2.64 3.37
N VAL A 89 -28.63 2.37 3.83
CA VAL A 89 -27.78 1.27 3.37
C VAL A 89 -28.55 -0.05 3.42
N GLY A 90 -28.49 -0.84 2.35
CA GLY A 90 -29.12 -2.17 2.28
C GLY A 90 -30.59 -2.17 1.82
N GLN A 91 -31.30 -1.04 1.88
CA GLN A 91 -32.61 -0.88 1.25
C GLN A 91 -32.46 -0.29 -0.15
N ASN A 92 -32.12 1.00 -0.23
CA ASN A 92 -32.03 1.75 -1.50
C ASN A 92 -30.59 1.95 -1.99
N ILE A 93 -29.60 1.83 -1.10
CA ILE A 93 -28.18 2.07 -1.41
C ILE A 93 -27.44 0.73 -1.47
N ARG A 94 -26.94 0.38 -2.66
CA ARG A 94 -26.08 -0.79 -2.93
C ARG A 94 -24.62 -0.33 -3.01
N VAL A 95 -23.96 -0.30 -1.85
CA VAL A 95 -22.63 0.31 -1.68
C VAL A 95 -21.52 -0.50 -2.35
N ASP A 96 -21.75 -1.81 -2.50
CA ASP A 96 -20.93 -2.78 -3.24
C ASP A 96 -20.67 -2.34 -4.68
N ARG A 97 -21.67 -1.79 -5.38
CA ARG A 97 -21.54 -1.32 -6.77
C ARG A 97 -20.61 -0.12 -6.94
N PHE A 98 -20.40 0.66 -5.89
CA PHE A 98 -19.66 1.92 -5.97
C PHE A 98 -18.26 1.82 -5.38
N LEU A 99 -18.07 0.92 -4.41
CA LEU A 99 -16.81 0.74 -3.70
C LEU A 99 -15.91 -0.31 -4.33
N GLY A 100 -16.48 -1.41 -4.85
CA GLY A 100 -15.71 -2.54 -5.37
C GLY A 100 -15.03 -2.26 -6.71
N GLU A 101 -15.59 -1.37 -7.54
CA GLU A 101 -15.15 -1.16 -8.93
C GLU A 101 -14.34 0.13 -9.14
N SER A 102 -14.32 1.04 -8.16
CA SER A 102 -13.67 2.33 -8.36
C SER A 102 -12.16 2.18 -8.47
N ARG A 103 -11.59 2.70 -9.56
CA ARG A 103 -10.14 2.78 -9.77
C ARG A 103 -9.53 4.08 -9.25
N LYS A 104 -10.34 4.97 -8.69
CA LYS A 104 -9.89 6.24 -8.12
C LYS A 104 -9.09 6.01 -6.83
N ARG A 105 -8.25 7.01 -6.52
CA ARG A 105 -7.63 7.16 -5.20
C ARG A 105 -8.66 7.03 -4.09
N SER A 106 -8.28 6.39 -3.00
CA SER A 106 -9.17 6.05 -1.87
C SER A 106 -9.79 7.29 -1.21
N VAL A 107 -9.14 8.46 -1.31
CA VAL A 107 -9.67 9.76 -0.88
C VAL A 107 -10.98 10.16 -1.58
N TYR A 108 -11.24 9.64 -2.77
CA TYR A 108 -12.47 9.90 -3.53
C TYR A 108 -13.53 8.82 -3.32
N LEU A 109 -13.27 7.79 -2.51
CA LEU A 109 -14.25 6.77 -2.23
C LEU A 109 -15.38 7.35 -1.36
N PRO A 110 -16.64 7.01 -1.67
CA PRO A 110 -17.75 7.39 -0.82
C PRO A 110 -17.67 6.66 0.52
N ILE A 111 -17.60 7.41 1.63
CA ILE A 111 -17.70 6.84 2.97
C ILE A 111 -19.15 6.94 3.44
N VAL A 112 -19.84 5.79 3.46
CA VAL A 112 -21.24 5.68 3.88
C VAL A 112 -21.29 5.03 5.27
N ARG A 113 -22.01 5.64 6.20
CA ARG A 113 -22.22 5.07 7.55
C ARG A 113 -22.89 3.70 7.45
N GLY A 114 -22.33 2.72 8.13
CA GLY A 114 -22.80 1.32 8.09
C GLY A 114 -22.40 0.52 6.85
N ALA A 115 -21.59 1.08 5.94
CA ALA A 115 -21.12 0.39 4.74
C ALA A 115 -19.72 0.86 4.28
N VAL A 116 -18.74 0.64 5.14
CA VAL A 116 -17.33 0.84 4.80
C VAL A 116 -16.87 -0.35 3.94
N PRO A 117 -16.01 -0.17 2.91
CA PRO A 117 -15.41 -1.30 2.20
C PRO A 117 -14.74 -2.29 3.15
N GLU A 118 -14.91 -3.58 2.91
CA GLU A 118 -14.34 -4.64 3.75
C GLU A 118 -12.81 -4.50 3.90
N LEU A 119 -12.11 -4.22 2.79
CA LEU A 119 -10.67 -3.96 2.82
C LEU A 119 -10.32 -2.82 3.77
N LEU A 120 -11.08 -1.71 3.75
CA LEU A 120 -10.82 -0.59 4.64
C LEU A 120 -11.04 -0.99 6.11
N GLN A 121 -12.13 -1.69 6.41
CA GLN A 121 -12.42 -2.17 7.76
C GLN A 121 -11.33 -3.10 8.30
N VAL A 122 -10.87 -4.05 7.49
CA VAL A 122 -9.83 -5.04 7.88
C VAL A 122 -8.51 -4.37 8.23
N PHE A 123 -8.18 -3.24 7.60
CA PHE A 123 -6.95 -2.49 7.83
C PHE A 123 -7.16 -1.23 8.70
N ASP A 124 -8.01 -1.35 9.72
CA ASP A 124 -8.20 -0.37 10.80
C ASP A 124 -8.71 1.01 10.31
N PHE A 125 -9.58 1.03 9.30
CA PHE A 125 -10.29 2.25 8.91
C PHE A 125 -11.29 2.68 10.01
N PRO A 126 -11.28 3.96 10.44
CA PRO A 126 -12.20 4.47 11.45
C PRO A 126 -13.67 4.29 11.06
N ASP A 127 -14.50 3.79 11.98
CA ASP A 127 -15.96 3.74 11.78
C ASP A 127 -16.52 5.18 11.64
N PRO A 128 -17.13 5.54 10.49
CA PRO A 128 -17.68 6.88 10.28
C PRO A 128 -18.90 7.22 11.16
N SER A 129 -19.36 6.29 11.99
CA SER A 129 -20.50 6.43 12.89
C SER A 129 -20.10 6.92 14.28
N ILE A 130 -18.81 6.86 14.64
CA ILE A 130 -18.31 7.29 15.96
C ILE A 130 -17.12 8.24 15.83
N ILE A 131 -16.77 8.91 16.93
CA ILE A 131 -15.65 9.86 16.99
C ILE A 131 -14.38 9.10 17.37
N TYR A 132 -13.31 9.28 16.60
CA TYR A 132 -11.98 8.75 16.88
C TYR A 132 -11.00 9.89 17.19
N GLY A 133 -10.24 9.75 18.27
CA GLY A 133 -9.13 10.66 18.60
C GLY A 133 -7.80 10.26 17.95
N GLN A 134 -7.62 8.96 17.69
CA GLN A 134 -6.45 8.37 17.06
C GLN A 134 -6.89 7.14 16.27
N ARG A 135 -6.20 6.84 15.16
CA ARG A 135 -6.42 5.62 14.40
C ARG A 135 -5.72 4.46 15.10
N GLU A 136 -6.44 3.35 15.27
CA GLU A 136 -5.88 2.11 15.77
C GLU A 136 -4.96 1.48 14.71
N VAL A 137 -3.98 0.72 15.18
CA VAL A 137 -3.06 -0.02 14.30
C VAL A 137 -2.93 -1.44 14.84
N THR A 138 -3.58 -2.40 14.17
CA THR A 138 -3.59 -3.80 14.62
C THR A 138 -2.76 -4.67 13.68
N THR A 139 -2.09 -5.68 14.23
CA THR A 139 -1.37 -6.69 13.44
C THR A 139 -1.95 -8.06 13.77
N VAL A 140 -2.95 -8.46 12.98
CA VAL A 140 -3.71 -9.69 13.22
C VAL A 140 -3.61 -10.66 12.04
N PRO A 141 -3.61 -11.98 12.27
CA PRO A 141 -3.53 -12.97 11.19
C PRO A 141 -4.65 -12.86 10.15
N THR A 142 -5.83 -12.38 10.54
CA THR A 142 -6.98 -12.17 9.65
C THR A 142 -6.67 -11.18 8.52
N GLN A 143 -5.84 -10.17 8.74
CA GLN A 143 -5.39 -9.24 7.70
C GLN A 143 -4.51 -9.93 6.65
N SER A 144 -3.65 -10.86 7.08
CA SER A 144 -2.82 -11.63 6.15
C SER A 144 -3.67 -12.63 5.36
N LEU A 145 -4.63 -13.29 6.03
CA LEU A 145 -5.58 -14.17 5.38
C LEU A 145 -6.47 -13.43 4.37
N PHE A 146 -6.85 -12.18 4.68
CA PHE A 146 -7.58 -11.31 3.76
C PHE A 146 -6.78 -11.06 2.46
N MET A 147 -5.48 -10.75 2.56
CA MET A 147 -4.63 -10.58 1.37
C MET A 147 -4.53 -11.84 0.50
N MET A 148 -4.64 -13.02 1.11
CA MET A 148 -4.57 -14.30 0.40
C MET A 148 -5.89 -14.71 -0.28
N ASN A 149 -7.03 -14.22 0.20
CA ASN A 149 -8.34 -14.77 -0.20
C ASN A 149 -9.31 -13.74 -0.78
N ASN A 150 -9.07 -12.44 -0.59
CA ASN A 150 -10.01 -11.43 -1.03
C ASN A 150 -9.98 -11.24 -2.56
N GLY A 151 -11.17 -11.21 -3.18
CA GLY A 151 -11.32 -11.10 -4.63
C GLY A 151 -10.71 -9.82 -5.23
N PHE A 152 -10.73 -8.70 -4.50
CA PHE A 152 -10.06 -7.47 -4.95
C PHE A 152 -8.54 -7.67 -5.04
N VAL A 153 -7.94 -8.29 -4.03
CA VAL A 153 -6.49 -8.53 -4.00
C VAL A 153 -6.09 -9.52 -5.09
N ILE A 154 -6.87 -10.57 -5.31
CA ILE A 154 -6.66 -11.54 -6.39
C ILE A 154 -6.74 -10.84 -7.76
N GLU A 155 -7.76 -10.01 -7.99
CA GLU A 155 -7.90 -9.29 -9.26
C GLU A 155 -6.76 -8.27 -9.47
N GLN A 156 -6.36 -7.51 -8.43
CA GLN A 156 -5.21 -6.61 -8.55
C GLN A 156 -3.91 -7.38 -8.80
N SER A 157 -3.75 -8.58 -8.24
CA SER A 157 -2.58 -9.44 -8.49
C SER A 157 -2.54 -9.92 -9.94
N ARG A 158 -3.71 -10.24 -10.51
CA ARG A 158 -3.86 -10.61 -11.92
C ARG A 158 -3.50 -9.46 -12.87
N GLN A 159 -4.04 -8.27 -12.59
CA GLN A 159 -3.73 -7.04 -13.35
C GLN A 159 -2.25 -6.65 -13.22
N PHE A 160 -1.67 -6.83 -12.02
CA PHE A 160 -0.26 -6.58 -11.79
C PHE A 160 0.64 -7.53 -12.58
N ALA A 161 0.29 -8.82 -12.63
CA ALA A 161 0.98 -9.78 -13.48
C ALA A 161 0.89 -9.44 -14.97
N GLU A 162 -0.29 -9.03 -15.47
CA GLU A 162 -0.44 -8.57 -16.87
C GLU A 162 0.46 -7.38 -17.19
N ARG A 163 0.53 -6.41 -16.27
CA ARG A 163 1.40 -5.25 -16.41
C ARG A 163 2.87 -5.64 -16.47
N ILE A 164 3.35 -6.46 -15.53
CA ILE A 164 4.75 -6.90 -15.51
C ILE A 164 5.12 -7.70 -16.76
N LEU A 165 4.23 -8.62 -17.18
CA LEU A 165 4.44 -9.44 -18.36
C LEU A 165 4.49 -8.62 -19.66
N SER A 166 3.74 -7.52 -19.73
CA SER A 166 3.71 -6.62 -20.89
C SER A 166 4.85 -5.60 -20.92
N GLU A 167 5.23 -5.02 -19.77
CA GLU A 167 6.35 -4.07 -19.68
C GLU A 167 7.72 -4.76 -19.88
N VAL A 168 7.86 -6.01 -19.43
CA VAL A 168 9.10 -6.80 -19.60
C VAL A 168 8.76 -8.15 -20.24
N PRO A 169 8.81 -8.28 -21.57
CA PRO A 169 8.36 -9.51 -22.26
C PRO A 169 9.38 -10.66 -22.24
N GLU A 170 10.68 -10.38 -22.09
CA GLU A 170 11.73 -11.37 -22.39
C GLU A 170 12.51 -11.90 -21.18
N ASP A 171 12.53 -11.17 -20.05
CA ASP A 171 13.41 -11.50 -18.92
C ASP A 171 12.67 -11.64 -17.58
N ASN A 172 12.71 -12.85 -17.00
CA ASN A 172 12.08 -13.14 -15.70
C ASN A 172 12.77 -12.44 -14.52
N ALA A 173 14.08 -12.25 -14.54
CA ALA A 173 14.80 -11.56 -13.46
C ALA A 173 14.42 -10.08 -13.45
N GLN A 174 14.41 -9.43 -14.62
CA GLN A 174 13.97 -8.03 -14.75
C GLN A 174 12.49 -7.84 -14.40
N ARG A 175 11.63 -8.83 -14.70
CA ARG A 175 10.23 -8.81 -14.23
C ARG A 175 10.12 -8.84 -12.72
N VAL A 176 10.94 -9.66 -12.04
CA VAL A 176 10.98 -9.70 -10.58
C VAL A 176 11.46 -8.36 -10.03
N GLU A 177 12.54 -7.79 -10.57
CA GLU A 177 13.04 -6.47 -10.16
C GLU A 177 11.98 -5.38 -10.35
N LEU A 178 11.27 -5.37 -11.48
CA LEU A 178 10.16 -4.46 -11.72
C LEU A 178 9.03 -4.65 -10.70
N ALA A 179 8.67 -5.90 -10.39
CA ALA A 179 7.63 -6.20 -9.41
C ALA A 179 7.98 -5.68 -8.01
N TYR A 180 9.22 -5.86 -7.56
CA TYR A 180 9.71 -5.34 -6.29
C TYR A 180 9.71 -3.81 -6.25
N ARG A 181 10.15 -3.14 -7.33
CA ARG A 181 10.11 -1.68 -7.41
C ARG A 181 8.69 -1.12 -7.37
N LEU A 182 7.75 -1.75 -8.06
CA LEU A 182 6.36 -1.29 -8.13
C LEU A 182 5.58 -1.57 -6.84
N ALA A 183 5.80 -2.71 -6.19
CA ALA A 183 5.06 -3.10 -4.98
C ALA A 183 5.72 -2.64 -3.68
N LEU A 184 7.05 -2.72 -3.58
CA LEU A 184 7.81 -2.50 -2.35
C LEU A 184 8.72 -1.25 -2.41
N ALA A 185 8.71 -0.51 -3.52
CA ALA A 185 9.48 0.73 -3.70
C ALA A 185 11.01 0.58 -3.49
N ARG A 186 11.56 -0.62 -3.71
CA ARG A 186 13.00 -0.90 -3.64
C ARG A 186 13.43 -1.95 -4.66
N GLU A 187 14.73 -2.08 -4.84
CA GLU A 187 15.31 -3.17 -5.63
C GLU A 187 15.20 -4.52 -4.90
N ALA A 188 15.01 -5.58 -5.69
CA ALA A 188 15.07 -6.95 -5.20
C ALA A 188 16.52 -7.33 -4.84
N LYS A 189 16.72 -7.98 -3.70
CA LYS A 189 18.04 -8.52 -3.32
C LYS A 189 18.35 -9.75 -4.18
N PRO A 190 19.62 -10.10 -4.42
CA PRO A 190 19.97 -11.28 -5.23
C PRO A 190 19.34 -12.58 -4.74
N ALA A 191 19.22 -12.77 -3.42
CA ALA A 191 18.57 -13.93 -2.82
C ALA A 191 17.05 -13.96 -3.08
N GLU A 192 16.41 -12.79 -3.11
CA GLU A 192 14.98 -12.64 -3.41
C GLU A 192 14.69 -12.90 -4.89
N VAL A 193 15.56 -12.41 -5.78
CA VAL A 193 15.48 -12.70 -7.23
C VAL A 193 15.59 -14.20 -7.47
N ALA A 194 16.56 -14.87 -6.83
CA ALA A 194 16.73 -16.32 -6.95
C ALA A 194 15.50 -17.08 -6.43
N ALA A 195 14.99 -16.73 -5.25
CA ALA A 195 13.81 -17.37 -4.66
C ALA A 195 12.54 -17.15 -5.49
N ALA A 196 12.32 -15.93 -5.97
CA ALA A 196 11.18 -15.58 -6.81
C ALA A 196 11.21 -16.31 -8.15
N THR A 197 12.37 -16.35 -8.80
CA THR A 197 12.55 -17.04 -10.08
C THR A 197 12.27 -18.54 -9.95
N GLU A 198 12.74 -19.16 -8.86
CA GLU A 198 12.47 -20.58 -8.59
C GLU A 198 10.99 -20.84 -8.28
N PHE A 199 10.35 -19.98 -7.48
CA PHE A 199 8.92 -20.04 -7.22
C PHE A 199 8.10 -19.97 -8.52
N ILE A 200 8.41 -19.00 -9.39
CA ILE A 200 7.72 -18.81 -10.67
C ILE A 200 7.93 -20.03 -11.57
N ARG A 201 9.16 -20.58 -11.63
CA ARG A 201 9.46 -21.79 -12.40
C ARG A 201 8.60 -22.99 -11.95
N LEU A 202 8.43 -23.17 -10.64
CA LEU A 202 7.58 -24.24 -10.08
C LEU A 202 6.08 -23.97 -10.31
N ALA A 203 5.66 -22.71 -10.22
CA ALA A 203 4.28 -22.31 -10.46
C ALA A 203 3.89 -22.49 -11.93
N GLU A 204 4.76 -22.12 -12.88
CA GLU A 204 4.55 -22.33 -14.33
C GLU A 204 4.43 -23.82 -14.71
N GLN A 205 4.98 -24.73 -13.90
CA GLN A 205 4.85 -26.18 -14.10
C GLN A 205 3.55 -26.76 -13.56
N SER A 206 2.95 -26.14 -12.55
CA SER A 206 1.75 -26.66 -11.87
C SER A 206 0.46 -25.95 -12.28
N MET A 207 0.55 -24.73 -12.83
CA MET A 207 -0.60 -23.91 -13.21
C MET A 207 -0.87 -23.96 -14.71
N GLU A 208 -2.11 -23.63 -15.10
CA GLU A 208 -2.57 -23.76 -16.49
C GLU A 208 -2.00 -22.67 -17.40
N SER A 209 -1.58 -21.54 -16.83
CA SER A 209 -1.05 -20.42 -17.60
C SER A 209 0.10 -19.70 -16.90
N LYS A 210 1.00 -19.15 -17.70
CA LYS A 210 2.03 -18.22 -17.24
C LYS A 210 1.44 -17.05 -16.45
N GLN A 211 0.30 -16.52 -16.90
CA GLN A 211 -0.38 -15.44 -16.20
C GLN A 211 -0.80 -15.83 -14.77
N GLN A 212 -1.33 -17.04 -14.57
CA GLN A 212 -1.69 -17.52 -13.23
C GLN A 212 -0.45 -17.62 -12.32
N ALA A 213 0.65 -18.19 -12.81
CA ALA A 213 1.91 -18.30 -12.05
C ALA A 213 2.43 -16.93 -11.58
N TRP A 214 2.44 -15.94 -12.49
CA TRP A 214 2.84 -14.58 -12.17
C TRP A 214 1.83 -13.86 -11.26
N SER A 215 0.53 -14.16 -11.39
CA SER A 215 -0.50 -13.61 -10.50
C SER A 215 -0.29 -14.09 -9.06
N SER A 216 0.02 -15.38 -8.86
CA SER A 216 0.34 -15.91 -7.54
C SER A 216 1.59 -15.26 -6.94
N PHE A 217 2.64 -15.03 -7.74
CA PHE A 217 3.82 -14.29 -7.28
C PHE A 217 3.48 -12.83 -6.91
N CYS A 218 2.70 -12.13 -7.72
CA CYS A 218 2.25 -10.76 -7.40
C CYS A 218 1.43 -10.73 -6.10
N GLN A 219 0.61 -11.76 -5.87
CA GLN A 219 -0.17 -11.88 -4.65
C GLN A 219 0.72 -12.10 -3.42
N THR A 220 1.83 -12.84 -3.52
CA THR A 220 2.76 -12.98 -2.39
C THR A 220 3.42 -11.66 -2.02
N LEU A 221 3.71 -10.80 -2.99
CA LEU A 221 4.20 -9.44 -2.74
C LEU A 221 3.16 -8.59 -2.01
N PHE A 222 1.88 -8.61 -2.39
CA PHE A 222 0.85 -7.89 -1.64
C PHE A 222 0.58 -8.47 -0.24
N ALA A 223 0.72 -9.78 -0.08
CA ALA A 223 0.50 -10.47 1.20
C ALA A 223 1.68 -10.32 2.18
N CYS A 224 2.88 -10.01 1.71
CA CYS A 224 4.05 -9.87 2.57
C CYS A 224 3.89 -8.74 3.59
N SER A 225 4.58 -8.84 4.73
CA SER A 225 4.54 -7.79 5.75
C SER A 225 5.05 -6.46 5.22
N GLU A 226 6.14 -6.49 4.45
CA GLU A 226 6.82 -5.30 3.94
C GLU A 226 5.90 -4.38 3.13
N PHE A 227 4.98 -4.92 2.34
CA PHE A 227 3.99 -4.15 1.58
C PHE A 227 3.10 -3.23 2.45
N ARG A 228 2.99 -3.53 3.75
CA ARG A 228 2.14 -2.77 4.69
C ARG A 228 2.92 -1.76 5.53
N TYR A 229 4.23 -1.61 5.33
CA TYR A 229 5.06 -0.68 6.08
C TYR A 229 5.82 0.26 5.14
N VAL A 230 6.18 1.44 5.67
CA VAL A 230 7.09 2.39 5.05
C VAL A 230 8.30 2.51 5.95
N ASP A 231 9.47 2.43 5.32
CA ASP A 231 10.81 2.38 5.90
C ASP A 231 11.65 3.62 5.59
#